data_AF-A0A533SNX4-F1
#
_entry.id   AF-A0A533SNX4-F1
#
_cell.length_a   1.000
_cell.length_b   1.000
_cell.length_c   1.000
_cell.angle_alpha   90.00
_cell.angle_beta   90.00
_cell.angle_gamma   90.00
#
_symmetry.space_group_name_H-M   'P 1'
#
loop_
_entity.id
_entity.type
_entity.pdbx_description
1 polymer ?
#
loop_
_entity_poly.entity_id
_entity_poly.type
_entity_poly.pdbx_seq_one_letter_code
_entity_poly.pdbx_strand_id
1 'polypeptide(L)'
;MAGLYRPRHPERTVLYRVLFHYFDRFLAEYEGRFEKESGFLRPVIKEVVERYLDCGNPRCGFARIRCPDCHAERLLMFSCRTRGFCPSCHSKRLEEWGEWMRETLLLDVPHRQVVFTIPRMLRIFFKYNRRLLGELCRCGLRSLTRYFQVTTGSELMPGVIAAIQTFGARINAHPHLHFLVTEGGVDEGGVFQKVSRIDDSRLAELFGREVLGFLVSKELLSPEWADRLLSWRHTGFNVHSRVRARTNLVPVALGLIEEELRPLPSKGWAEMIRKVDEVDPMLCPKCGGLMRVIAFLTDYAVVDRIIDHLNLTFVAERPPPAHSAYPEVLMVADTPAEYLS
;
A
#
# COMPACT_ATOMS: atom_id res chain seq x y z
N MET A 1 -7.60 -24.95 -20.57
CA MET A 1 -6.18 -25.08 -20.17
C MET A 1 -5.86 -23.97 -19.17
N ALA A 2 -6.13 -24.21 -17.89
CA ALA A 2 -5.70 -23.34 -16.80
C ALA A 2 -4.33 -23.84 -16.28
N GLY A 3 -3.44 -22.93 -15.86
CA GLY A 3 -2.24 -23.31 -15.08
C GLY A 3 -0.86 -23.20 -15.74
N LEU A 4 -0.69 -22.57 -16.91
CA LEU A 4 0.65 -22.35 -17.50
C LEU A 4 1.12 -20.90 -17.34
N TYR A 5 2.29 -20.72 -16.72
CA TYR A 5 2.85 -19.38 -16.51
C TYR A 5 3.19 -18.72 -17.84
N ARG A 6 2.57 -17.56 -18.06
CA ARG A 6 2.85 -16.67 -19.19
C ARG A 6 3.73 -15.53 -18.67
N PRO A 7 4.92 -15.32 -19.26
CA PRO A 7 5.71 -14.13 -18.98
C PRO A 7 4.86 -12.87 -19.18
N ARG A 8 5.02 -11.90 -18.28
CA ARG A 8 4.35 -10.61 -18.40
C ARG A 8 5.07 -9.75 -19.43
N HIS A 9 4.29 -8.91 -20.09
CA HIS A 9 4.77 -7.94 -21.07
C HIS A 9 4.48 -6.50 -20.59
N PRO A 10 5.22 -6.01 -19.58
CA PRO A 10 5.00 -4.67 -19.03
C PRO A 10 5.14 -3.59 -20.11
N GLU A 11 6.02 -3.77 -21.10
CA GLU A 11 6.25 -2.88 -22.23
C GLU A 11 5.00 -2.62 -23.09
N ARG A 12 4.01 -3.51 -23.02
CA ARG A 12 2.74 -3.38 -23.74
C ARG A 12 1.68 -2.61 -22.95
N THR A 13 1.89 -2.39 -21.65
CA THR A 13 0.93 -1.70 -20.79
C THR A 13 0.93 -0.19 -21.06
N VAL A 14 -0.23 0.45 -20.90
CA VAL A 14 -0.35 1.91 -21.07
C VAL A 14 0.57 2.64 -20.11
N LEU A 15 0.61 2.24 -18.83
CA LEU A 15 1.46 2.85 -17.81
C LEU A 15 2.94 2.82 -18.20
N TYR A 16 3.44 1.66 -18.64
CA TYR A 16 4.83 1.54 -19.09
C TYR A 16 5.11 2.44 -20.29
N ARG A 17 4.25 2.40 -21.32
CA ARG A 17 4.44 3.20 -22.54
C ARG A 17 4.45 4.70 -22.22
N VAL A 18 3.55 5.17 -21.36
CA VAL A 18 3.52 6.59 -20.95
C VAL A 18 4.82 6.99 -20.25
N LEU A 19 5.30 6.20 -19.29
CA LEU A 19 6.52 6.52 -18.56
C LEU A 19 7.74 6.42 -19.46
N PHE A 20 7.85 5.34 -20.24
CA PHE A 20 8.97 5.13 -21.14
C PHE A 20 9.15 6.28 -22.15
N HIS A 21 8.05 6.82 -22.70
CA HIS A 21 8.11 7.87 -23.70
C HIS A 21 8.16 9.30 -23.14
N TYR A 22 7.62 9.55 -21.94
CA TYR A 22 7.42 10.91 -21.44
C TYR A 22 8.07 11.22 -20.09
N PHE A 23 8.68 10.24 -19.40
CA PHE A 23 9.19 10.48 -18.06
C PHE A 23 10.35 11.47 -18.02
N ASP A 24 11.31 11.38 -18.94
CA ASP A 24 12.43 12.34 -19.00
C ASP A 24 11.96 13.77 -19.23
N ARG A 25 10.98 13.95 -20.13
CA ARG A 25 10.33 15.24 -20.34
C ARG A 25 9.61 15.72 -19.09
N PHE A 26 8.89 14.83 -18.42
CA PHE A 26 8.22 15.15 -17.15
C PHE A 26 9.24 15.62 -16.10
N LEU A 27 10.39 14.95 -15.96
CA LEU A 27 11.45 15.35 -15.04
C LEU A 27 12.00 16.75 -15.38
N ALA A 28 12.29 17.00 -16.66
CA ALA A 28 12.84 18.27 -17.12
C ALA A 28 11.87 19.45 -16.91
N GLU A 29 10.57 19.22 -17.07
CA GLU A 29 9.55 20.26 -16.94
C GLU A 29 8.93 20.35 -15.54
N TYR A 30 9.26 19.45 -14.60
CA TYR A 30 8.53 19.31 -13.34
C TYR A 30 8.57 20.57 -12.48
N GLU A 31 9.77 21.12 -12.27
CA GLU A 31 9.99 22.28 -11.40
C GLU A 31 9.15 23.48 -11.88
N GLY A 32 9.23 23.78 -13.17
CA GLY A 32 8.51 24.91 -13.76
C GLY A 32 7.00 24.73 -13.86
N ARG A 33 6.51 23.49 -14.03
CA ARG A 33 5.09 23.23 -14.31
C ARG A 33 4.29 22.73 -13.11
N PHE A 34 4.88 21.91 -12.24
CA PHE A 34 4.14 21.11 -11.28
C PHE A 34 4.57 21.32 -9.82
N GLU A 35 5.77 21.81 -9.55
CA GLU A 35 6.28 21.90 -8.17
C GLU A 35 5.43 22.81 -7.26
N LYS A 36 4.96 23.95 -7.79
CA LYS A 36 4.08 24.86 -7.05
C LYS A 36 2.82 24.13 -6.53
N GLU A 37 2.20 23.31 -7.37
CA GLU A 37 0.94 22.63 -7.08
C GLU A 37 1.13 21.28 -6.38
N SER A 38 2.20 20.55 -6.70
CA SER A 38 2.44 19.16 -6.28
C SER A 38 3.53 19.03 -5.21
N GLY A 39 4.30 20.08 -4.95
CA GLY A 39 5.47 20.07 -4.08
C GLY A 39 6.71 19.54 -4.79
N PHE A 40 7.85 19.57 -4.09
CA PHE A 40 9.14 19.14 -4.63
C PHE A 40 9.13 17.69 -5.14
N LEU A 41 9.79 17.44 -6.28
CA LEU A 41 9.94 16.10 -6.84
C LEU A 41 10.98 15.31 -6.05
N ARG A 42 10.51 14.34 -5.26
CA ARG A 42 11.39 13.52 -4.42
C ARG A 42 12.25 12.58 -5.28
N PRO A 43 13.55 12.41 -4.97
CA PRO A 43 14.45 11.49 -5.70
C PRO A 43 13.91 10.06 -5.83
N VAL A 44 13.28 9.55 -4.76
CA VAL A 44 12.65 8.23 -4.75
C VAL A 44 11.62 8.01 -5.87
N ILE A 45 10.99 9.08 -6.39
CA ILE A 45 10.03 8.98 -7.50
C ILE A 45 10.76 8.54 -8.77
N LYS A 46 11.90 9.18 -9.08
CA LYS A 46 12.75 8.81 -10.22
C LYS A 46 13.24 7.38 -10.09
N GLU A 47 13.84 7.04 -8.95
CA GLU A 47 14.37 5.69 -8.68
C GLU A 47 13.29 4.61 -8.83
N VAL A 48 12.07 4.86 -8.35
CA VAL A 48 10.97 3.89 -8.43
C VAL A 48 10.47 3.71 -9.87
N VAL A 49 10.41 4.78 -10.65
CA VAL A 49 10.00 4.74 -12.05
C VAL A 49 11.04 4.04 -12.90
N GLU A 50 12.32 4.37 -12.75
CA GLU A 50 13.42 3.73 -13.48
C GLU A 50 13.45 2.22 -13.19
N ARG A 51 13.41 1.84 -11.91
CA ARG A 51 13.30 0.43 -11.53
C ARG A 51 12.04 -0.24 -12.10
N TYR A 52 10.92 0.47 -12.20
CA TYR A 52 9.72 -0.07 -12.83
C TYR A 52 9.91 -0.32 -14.33
N LEU A 53 10.61 0.57 -15.04
CA LEU A 53 10.95 0.38 -16.46
C LEU A 53 11.90 -0.82 -16.66
N ASP A 54 12.74 -1.14 -15.67
CA ASP A 54 13.57 -2.36 -15.70
C ASP A 54 12.77 -3.64 -15.40
N CYS A 55 11.56 -3.52 -14.82
CA CYS A 55 10.79 -4.67 -14.38
C CYS A 55 10.37 -5.54 -15.57
N GLY A 56 10.82 -6.79 -15.61
CA GLY A 56 10.47 -7.72 -16.69
C GLY A 56 11.23 -7.48 -17.99
N ASN A 57 12.15 -6.51 -18.04
CA ASN A 57 13.00 -6.27 -19.19
C ASN A 57 14.07 -7.37 -19.27
N PRO A 58 14.15 -8.14 -20.36
CA PRO A 58 15.14 -9.22 -20.50
C PRO A 58 16.59 -8.71 -20.45
N ARG A 59 16.84 -7.46 -20.86
CA ARG A 59 18.19 -6.84 -20.79
C ARG A 59 18.67 -6.63 -19.36
N CYS A 60 17.75 -6.58 -18.39
CA CYS A 60 18.06 -6.46 -16.97
C CYS A 60 18.36 -7.82 -16.32
N GLY A 61 18.36 -8.92 -17.09
CA GLY A 61 18.68 -10.25 -16.63
C GLY A 61 17.48 -11.13 -16.30
N PHE A 62 17.76 -12.43 -16.17
CA PHE A 62 16.74 -13.46 -15.95
C PHE A 62 17.28 -14.72 -15.28
N ALA A 63 16.38 -15.45 -14.63
CA ALA A 63 16.64 -16.80 -14.15
C ALA A 63 16.32 -17.82 -15.27
N ARG A 64 17.17 -18.84 -15.42
CA ARG A 64 16.90 -20.00 -16.26
C ARG A 64 16.24 -21.09 -15.42
N ILE A 65 15.07 -21.53 -15.86
CA ILE A 65 14.29 -22.58 -15.21
C ILE A 65 14.22 -23.76 -16.16
N ARG A 66 14.63 -24.95 -15.71
CA ARG A 66 14.69 -26.17 -16.54
C ARG A 66 13.97 -27.33 -15.87
N CYS A 67 13.21 -28.09 -16.66
CA CYS A 67 12.60 -29.34 -16.24
C CYS A 67 13.67 -30.46 -16.20
N PRO A 68 13.83 -31.19 -15.08
CA PRO A 68 14.76 -32.31 -15.03
C PRO A 68 14.34 -33.46 -15.94
N ASP A 69 13.03 -33.69 -16.13
CA ASP A 69 12.50 -34.86 -16.83
C ASP A 69 12.53 -34.71 -18.36
N CYS A 70 11.95 -33.63 -18.88
CA CYS A 70 11.83 -33.41 -20.34
C CYS A 70 12.73 -32.29 -20.87
N HIS A 71 13.56 -31.68 -20.01
CA HIS A 71 14.51 -30.63 -20.36
C HIS A 71 13.93 -29.37 -20.99
N ALA A 72 12.60 -29.19 -20.96
CA ALA A 72 12.00 -27.91 -21.30
C ALA A 72 12.59 -26.79 -20.44
N GLU A 73 12.90 -25.67 -21.08
CA GLU A 73 13.44 -24.48 -20.44
C GLU A 73 12.48 -23.29 -20.55
N ARG A 74 12.59 -22.40 -19.58
CA ARG A 74 11.90 -21.12 -19.53
C ARG A 74 12.85 -20.07 -18.97
N LEU A 75 12.75 -18.86 -19.50
CA LEU A 75 13.39 -17.68 -18.92
C LEU A 75 12.40 -16.92 -18.04
N LEU A 76 12.88 -16.51 -16.88
CA LEU A 76 12.14 -15.68 -15.95
C LEU A 76 12.85 -14.34 -15.77
N MET A 77 12.26 -13.28 -16.32
CA MET A 77 12.79 -11.92 -16.21
C MET A 77 12.73 -11.41 -14.77
N PHE A 78 13.72 -10.61 -14.38
CA PHE A 78 13.79 -10.07 -13.03
C PHE A 78 12.70 -9.03 -12.74
N SER A 79 12.25 -9.05 -11.49
CA SER A 79 11.26 -8.13 -10.96
C SER A 79 11.94 -6.92 -10.33
N CYS A 80 11.35 -5.73 -10.46
CA CYS A 80 11.91 -4.51 -9.86
C CYS A 80 11.84 -4.46 -8.33
N ARG A 81 10.94 -5.26 -7.71
CA ARG A 81 10.69 -5.33 -6.25
C ARG A 81 10.29 -3.98 -5.61
N THR A 82 9.94 -2.98 -6.40
CA THR A 82 9.50 -1.67 -5.90
C THR A 82 8.16 -1.79 -5.16
N ARG A 83 7.86 -0.83 -4.29
CA ARG A 83 6.64 -0.78 -3.49
C ARG A 83 5.73 0.35 -4.00
N GLY A 84 4.44 0.09 -4.12
CA GLY A 84 3.42 1.12 -4.35
C GLY A 84 3.39 1.73 -5.75
N PHE A 85 4.11 1.17 -6.73
CA PHE A 85 4.14 1.71 -8.10
C PHE A 85 4.03 0.64 -9.17
N CYS A 86 4.92 -0.36 -9.19
CA CYS A 86 4.83 -1.49 -10.11
C CYS A 86 3.59 -2.35 -9.78
N PRO A 87 2.57 -2.46 -10.65
CA PRO A 87 1.37 -3.22 -10.34
C PRO A 87 1.67 -4.68 -9.99
N SER A 88 2.57 -5.32 -10.76
CA SER A 88 3.00 -6.70 -10.55
C SER A 88 3.68 -6.93 -9.20
N CYS A 89 4.75 -6.17 -8.92
CA CYS A 89 5.53 -6.36 -7.71
C CYS A 89 4.79 -5.90 -6.47
N HIS A 90 3.95 -4.86 -6.59
CA HIS A 90 3.17 -4.36 -5.49
C HIS A 90 2.06 -5.33 -5.09
N SER A 91 1.31 -5.89 -6.06
CA SER A 91 0.27 -6.89 -5.77
C SER A 91 0.84 -8.11 -5.04
N LYS A 92 2.01 -8.63 -5.45
CA LYS A 92 2.71 -9.71 -4.72
C LYS A 92 2.97 -9.35 -3.27
N ARG A 93 3.52 -8.16 -3.03
CA ARG A 93 3.78 -7.68 -1.67
C ARG A 93 2.50 -7.47 -0.85
N LEU A 94 1.40 -7.05 -1.48
CA LEU A 94 0.11 -6.89 -0.82
C LEU A 94 -0.45 -8.25 -0.37
N GLU A 95 -0.35 -9.28 -1.21
CA GLU A 95 -0.73 -10.65 -0.86
C GLU A 95 0.14 -11.22 0.28
N GLU A 96 1.47 -11.05 0.20
CA GLU A 96 2.39 -11.47 1.28
C GLU A 96 2.02 -10.81 2.61
N TRP A 97 1.78 -9.50 2.57
CA TRP A 97 1.43 -8.73 3.75
C TRP A 97 0.06 -9.12 4.30
N GLY A 98 -0.94 -9.28 3.44
CA GLY A 98 -2.30 -9.67 3.83
C GLY A 98 -2.35 -11.05 4.47
N GLU A 99 -1.59 -12.01 3.94
CA GLU A 99 -1.47 -13.34 4.53
C GLU A 99 -0.77 -13.30 5.87
N TRP A 100 0.39 -12.63 5.98
CA TRP A 100 1.07 -12.48 7.26
C TRP A 100 0.19 -11.79 8.30
N MET A 101 -0.55 -10.76 7.90
CA MET A 101 -1.52 -10.11 8.79
C MET A 101 -2.56 -11.12 9.28
N ARG A 102 -3.19 -11.87 8.37
CA ARG A 102 -4.25 -12.83 8.72
C ARG A 102 -3.76 -14.00 9.57
N GLU A 103 -2.60 -14.56 9.27
CA GLU A 103 -2.12 -15.79 9.90
C GLU A 103 -1.31 -15.56 11.18
N THR A 104 -0.74 -14.36 11.35
CA THR A 104 0.21 -14.10 12.45
C THR A 104 -0.15 -12.89 13.29
N LEU A 105 -0.67 -11.82 12.68
CA LEU A 105 -0.85 -10.55 13.38
C LEU A 105 -2.26 -10.35 13.96
N LEU A 106 -3.30 -10.74 13.22
CA LEU A 106 -4.68 -10.46 13.61
C LEU A 106 -5.13 -11.41 14.71
N LEU A 107 -5.59 -10.83 15.82
CA LEU A 107 -6.26 -11.55 16.89
C LEU A 107 -7.61 -12.08 16.40
N ASP A 108 -8.10 -13.20 16.94
CA ASP A 108 -9.43 -13.71 16.60
C ASP A 108 -10.55 -12.97 17.35
N VAL A 109 -10.69 -11.68 17.05
CA VAL A 109 -11.68 -10.77 17.63
C VAL A 109 -12.30 -9.90 16.53
N PRO A 110 -13.46 -9.25 16.77
CA PRO A 110 -14.02 -8.33 15.79
C PRO A 110 -13.06 -7.15 15.52
N HIS A 111 -12.89 -6.80 14.24
CA HIS A 111 -12.10 -5.62 13.83
C HIS A 111 -12.96 -4.63 13.05
N ARG A 112 -12.53 -3.37 13.05
CA ARG A 112 -13.18 -2.23 12.41
C ARG A 112 -12.17 -1.33 11.73
N GLN A 113 -12.54 -0.79 10.58
CA GLN A 113 -11.77 0.25 9.94
C GLN A 113 -12.17 1.60 10.52
N VAL A 114 -11.18 2.37 11.00
CA VAL A 114 -11.33 3.75 11.46
C VAL A 114 -10.50 4.65 10.55
N VAL A 115 -11.17 5.53 9.81
CA VAL A 115 -10.52 6.46 8.87
C VAL A 115 -10.45 7.84 9.49
N PHE A 116 -9.26 8.44 9.56
CA PHE A 116 -9.07 9.80 10.08
C PHE A 116 -8.67 10.76 8.95
N THR A 117 -9.35 11.90 8.87
CA THR A 117 -9.07 12.95 7.87
C THR A 117 -8.78 14.28 8.55
N ILE A 118 -7.82 15.03 7.99
CA ILE A 118 -7.48 16.38 8.44
C ILE A 118 -8.05 17.48 7.51
N PRO A 119 -8.30 18.69 8.05
CA PRO A 119 -8.75 19.85 7.29
C PRO A 119 -7.81 20.19 6.14
N ARG A 120 -8.36 20.66 5.01
CA ARG A 120 -7.58 21.01 3.79
C ARG A 120 -6.39 21.93 4.08
N MET A 121 -6.59 22.93 4.92
CA MET A 121 -5.55 23.92 5.26
C MET A 121 -4.33 23.32 5.96
N LEU A 122 -4.51 22.27 6.78
CA LEU A 122 -3.40 21.64 7.49
C LEU A 122 -2.60 20.67 6.60
N ARG A 123 -3.15 20.25 5.45
CA ARG A 123 -2.50 19.31 4.53
C ARG A 123 -1.18 19.84 3.97
N ILE A 124 -1.03 21.17 3.93
CA ILE A 124 0.17 21.83 3.40
C ILE A 124 1.42 21.45 4.21
N PHE A 125 1.31 21.35 5.54
CA PHE A 125 2.42 20.96 6.41
C PHE A 125 2.95 19.57 6.05
N PHE A 126 2.05 18.61 5.83
CA PHE A 126 2.40 17.23 5.50
C PHE A 126 2.80 17.04 4.03
N LYS A 127 2.30 17.90 3.12
CA LYS A 127 2.68 17.91 1.71
C LYS A 127 4.15 18.26 1.55
N TYR A 128 4.59 19.37 2.14
CA TYR A 128 5.96 19.86 2.00
C TYR A 128 6.93 19.19 2.99
N ASN A 129 6.44 18.75 4.16
CA ASN A 129 7.25 18.01 5.12
C ASN A 129 6.65 16.63 5.41
N ARG A 130 6.97 15.66 4.53
CA ARG A 130 6.48 14.29 4.64
C ARG A 130 7.03 13.52 5.86
N ARG A 131 8.06 14.03 6.55
CA ARG A 131 8.56 13.41 7.80
C ARG A 131 7.51 13.51 8.92
N LEU A 132 6.60 14.47 8.83
CA LEU A 132 5.49 14.64 9.78
C LEU A 132 4.39 13.58 9.63
N LEU A 133 4.35 12.82 8.53
CA LEU A 133 3.33 11.80 8.28
C LEU A 133 3.32 10.70 9.34
N GLY A 134 4.49 10.31 9.87
CA GLY A 134 4.58 9.35 10.97
C GLY A 134 3.96 9.87 12.26
N GLU A 135 4.17 11.16 12.57
CA GLU A 135 3.53 11.81 13.71
C GLU A 135 2.01 11.96 13.53
N LEU A 136 1.53 12.18 12.30
CA LEU A 136 0.09 12.17 12.03
C LEU A 136 -0.54 10.83 12.42
N CYS A 137 0.10 9.71 12.06
CA CYS A 137 -0.32 8.39 12.51
C CYS A 137 -0.31 8.28 14.04
N ARG A 138 0.74 8.77 14.71
CA ARG A 138 0.83 8.75 16.18
C ARG A 138 -0.27 9.59 16.84
N CYS A 139 -0.65 10.72 16.26
CA CYS A 139 -1.79 11.52 16.72
C CYS A 139 -3.10 10.72 16.64
N GLY A 140 -3.33 10.02 15.53
CA GLY A 140 -4.49 9.12 15.40
C GLY A 140 -4.48 7.97 16.40
N LEU A 141 -3.30 7.41 16.70
CA LEU A 141 -3.17 6.34 17.70
C LEU A 141 -3.46 6.86 19.11
N ARG A 142 -2.86 7.99 19.52
CA ARG A 142 -3.09 8.60 20.83
C ARG A 142 -4.55 8.99 21.02
N SER A 143 -5.19 9.58 20.01
CA SER A 143 -6.61 9.95 20.10
C SER A 143 -7.51 8.73 20.26
N LEU A 144 -7.22 7.63 19.57
CA LEU A 144 -7.95 6.38 19.67
C LEU A 144 -7.76 5.70 21.03
N THR A 145 -6.52 5.58 21.51
CA THR A 145 -6.22 5.03 22.85
C THR A 145 -6.92 5.86 23.93
N ARG A 146 -6.84 7.19 23.85
CA ARG A 146 -7.51 8.09 24.79
C ARG A 146 -9.03 7.94 24.74
N TYR A 147 -9.60 7.77 23.55
CA TYR A 147 -11.03 7.54 23.37
C TYR A 147 -11.48 6.25 24.09
N PHE A 148 -10.75 5.14 23.95
CA PHE A 148 -11.08 3.90 24.63
C PHE A 148 -11.00 4.02 26.15
N GLN A 149 -9.94 4.66 26.66
CA GLN A 149 -9.78 4.90 28.10
C GLN A 149 -10.97 5.67 28.68
N VAL A 150 -11.36 6.78 28.04
CA VAL A 150 -12.44 7.64 28.54
C VAL A 150 -13.81 6.97 28.40
N THR A 151 -14.03 6.18 27.36
CA THR A 151 -15.33 5.54 27.10
C THR A 151 -15.57 4.34 28.03
N THR A 152 -14.51 3.63 28.41
CA THR A 152 -14.62 2.41 29.23
C THR A 152 -14.34 2.66 30.71
N GLY A 153 -13.69 3.77 31.05
CA GLY A 153 -13.31 4.07 32.44
C GLY A 153 -12.12 3.24 32.94
N SER A 154 -11.47 2.49 32.07
CA SER A 154 -10.32 1.62 32.36
C SER A 154 -9.23 1.80 31.31
N GLU A 155 -7.98 1.49 31.66
CA GLU A 155 -6.93 1.37 30.64
C GLU A 155 -7.18 0.14 29.78
N LEU A 156 -7.42 0.37 28.49
CA LEU A 156 -7.57 -0.68 27.49
C LEU A 156 -6.56 -0.47 26.37
N MET A 157 -5.86 -1.54 26.02
CA MET A 157 -4.93 -1.55 24.90
C MET A 157 -5.59 -2.16 23.65
N PRO A 158 -6.01 -1.35 22.67
CA PRO A 158 -6.52 -1.87 21.40
C PRO A 158 -5.39 -2.39 20.52
N GLY A 159 -5.67 -3.42 19.72
CA GLY A 159 -4.84 -3.79 18.58
C GLY A 159 -5.08 -2.82 17.42
N VAL A 160 -4.01 -2.25 16.87
CA VAL A 160 -4.10 -1.25 15.78
C VAL A 160 -3.06 -1.51 14.70
N ILE A 161 -3.53 -1.65 13.46
CA ILE A 161 -2.68 -1.54 12.26
C ILE A 161 -2.96 -0.18 11.62
N ALA A 162 -1.95 0.68 11.62
CA ALA A 162 -2.05 2.03 11.09
C ALA A 162 -1.44 2.14 9.69
N ALA A 163 -2.23 2.56 8.70
CA ALA A 163 -1.78 2.91 7.36
C ALA A 163 -2.06 4.38 7.06
N ILE A 164 -1.19 5.03 6.29
CA ILE A 164 -1.36 6.41 5.84
C ILE A 164 -1.44 6.47 4.32
N GLN A 165 -2.47 7.13 3.81
CA GLN A 165 -2.65 7.41 2.40
C GLN A 165 -2.49 8.92 2.16
N THR A 166 -1.69 9.31 1.16
CA THR A 166 -1.35 10.74 0.95
C THR A 166 -2.06 11.41 -0.22
N PHE A 167 -2.95 10.70 -0.89
CA PHE A 167 -3.71 11.20 -2.04
C PHE A 167 -5.17 10.76 -1.97
N GLY A 168 -6.08 11.63 -2.44
CA GLY A 168 -7.49 11.30 -2.61
C GLY A 168 -7.76 10.65 -3.96
N ALA A 169 -9.01 10.29 -4.24
CA ALA A 169 -9.42 9.67 -5.50
C ALA A 169 -9.07 10.52 -6.75
N ARG A 170 -9.01 11.85 -6.60
CA ARG A 170 -8.58 12.79 -7.65
C ARG A 170 -7.06 13.00 -7.72
N ILE A 171 -6.28 12.17 -7.04
CA ILE A 171 -4.80 12.24 -6.94
C ILE A 171 -4.32 13.56 -6.32
N ASN A 172 -5.20 14.30 -5.63
CA ASN A 172 -4.85 15.52 -4.92
C ASN A 172 -4.20 15.20 -3.56
N ALA A 173 -3.31 16.06 -3.07
CA ALA A 173 -2.70 15.93 -1.75
C ALA A 173 -3.79 15.86 -0.65
N HIS A 174 -3.91 14.67 -0.04
CA HIS A 174 -4.95 14.35 0.93
C HIS A 174 -4.40 13.31 1.92
N PRO A 175 -3.50 13.70 2.85
CA PRO A 175 -3.08 12.82 3.93
C PRO A 175 -4.30 12.43 4.79
N HIS A 176 -4.56 11.15 4.87
CA HIS A 176 -5.58 10.55 5.73
C HIS A 176 -5.10 9.17 6.21
N LEU A 177 -5.64 8.74 7.34
CA LEU A 177 -5.22 7.53 8.02
C LEU A 177 -6.29 6.46 7.84
N HIS A 178 -5.87 5.23 7.59
CA HIS A 178 -6.70 4.03 7.62
C HIS A 178 -6.20 3.13 8.72
N PHE A 179 -6.96 3.01 9.80
CA PHE A 179 -6.62 2.13 10.90
C PHE A 179 -7.52 0.90 10.86
N LEU A 180 -6.93 -0.29 10.95
CA LEU A 180 -7.67 -1.50 11.32
C LEU A 180 -7.51 -1.66 12.84
N VAL A 181 -8.63 -1.60 13.54
CA VAL A 181 -8.69 -1.52 15.01
C VAL A 181 -9.52 -2.68 15.53
N THR A 182 -9.08 -3.33 16.61
CA THR A 182 -9.92 -4.28 17.35
C THR A 182 -11.15 -3.56 17.93
N GLU A 183 -12.34 -4.16 17.89
CA GLU A 183 -13.55 -3.58 18.52
C GLU A 183 -13.51 -3.72 20.05
N GLY A 184 -12.48 -3.16 20.67
CA GLY A 184 -12.14 -3.40 22.07
C GLY A 184 -10.64 -3.37 22.28
N GLY A 185 -10.24 -3.65 23.51
CA GLY A 185 -8.84 -3.76 23.90
C GLY A 185 -8.67 -4.71 25.07
N VAL A 186 -7.42 -5.03 25.36
CA VAL A 186 -7.05 -5.87 26.50
C VAL A 186 -6.86 -4.99 27.73
N ASP A 187 -7.43 -5.38 28.87
CA ASP A 187 -7.22 -4.73 30.16
C ASP A 187 -5.93 -5.20 30.85
N GLU A 188 -5.60 -4.64 32.02
CA GLU A 188 -4.42 -5.04 32.80
C GLU A 188 -4.41 -6.53 33.18
N GLY A 189 -5.59 -7.16 33.25
CA GLY A 189 -5.75 -8.59 33.55
C GLY A 189 -5.58 -9.50 32.34
N GLY A 190 -5.29 -8.96 31.16
CA GLY A 190 -5.19 -9.75 29.93
C GLY A 190 -6.54 -10.11 29.31
N VAL A 191 -7.65 -9.56 29.81
CA VAL A 191 -9.00 -9.88 29.32
C VAL A 191 -9.41 -8.90 28.23
N PHE A 192 -9.92 -9.41 27.12
CA PHE A 192 -10.42 -8.60 26.03
C PHE A 192 -11.79 -7.99 26.38
N GLN A 193 -11.85 -6.67 26.49
CA GLN A 193 -13.05 -5.90 26.71
C GLN A 193 -13.57 -5.32 25.40
N LYS A 194 -14.78 -5.73 25.01
CA LYS A 194 -15.41 -5.30 23.75
C LYS A 194 -15.94 -3.87 23.83
N VAL A 195 -15.66 -3.07 22.79
CA VAL A 195 -16.20 -1.72 22.60
C VAL A 195 -16.98 -1.67 21.29
N SER A 196 -18.30 -1.84 21.41
CA SER A 196 -19.20 -2.08 20.28
C SER A 196 -19.44 -0.86 19.38
N ARG A 197 -19.21 0.35 19.90
CA ARG A 197 -19.51 1.61 19.22
C ARG A 197 -18.42 2.64 19.45
N ILE A 198 -17.99 3.25 18.35
CA ILE A 198 -17.12 4.41 18.35
C ILE A 198 -18.00 5.61 17.99
N ASP A 199 -17.96 6.65 18.82
CA ASP A 199 -18.53 7.95 18.52
C ASP A 199 -17.52 8.73 17.67
N ASP A 200 -17.78 8.73 16.37
CA ASP A 200 -16.92 9.36 15.37
C ASP A 200 -16.68 10.86 15.65
N SER A 201 -17.69 11.58 16.17
CA SER A 201 -17.57 13.00 16.48
C SER A 201 -16.63 13.24 17.66
N ARG A 202 -16.77 12.46 18.73
CA ARG A 202 -15.91 12.57 19.91
C ARG A 202 -14.47 12.15 19.61
N LEU A 203 -14.28 11.11 18.81
CA LEU A 203 -12.95 10.69 18.38
C LEU A 203 -12.30 11.71 17.42
N ALA A 204 -13.09 12.33 16.54
CA ALA A 204 -12.61 13.42 15.68
C ALA A 204 -12.17 14.65 16.48
N GLU A 205 -12.86 14.99 17.58
CA GLU A 205 -12.46 16.08 18.47
C GLU A 205 -11.11 15.78 19.14
N LEU A 206 -10.95 14.59 19.72
CA LEU A 206 -9.68 14.15 20.31
C LEU A 206 -8.55 14.15 19.28
N PHE A 207 -8.82 13.64 18.08
CA PHE A 207 -7.85 13.65 16.98
C PHE A 207 -7.46 15.07 16.56
N GLY A 208 -8.43 15.99 16.47
CA GLY A 208 -8.16 17.39 16.17
C GLY A 208 -7.23 18.03 17.20
N ARG A 209 -7.49 17.82 18.50
CA ARG A 209 -6.63 18.33 19.58
C ARG A 209 -5.22 17.75 19.51
N GLU A 210 -5.07 16.45 19.26
CA GLU A 210 -3.77 15.80 19.11
C GLU A 210 -2.96 16.36 17.93
N VAL A 211 -3.59 16.51 16.77
CA VAL A 211 -2.92 17.04 15.58
C VAL A 211 -2.55 18.51 15.75
N LEU A 212 -3.45 19.33 16.28
CA LEU A 212 -3.19 20.76 16.48
C LEU A 212 -2.12 20.98 17.54
N GLY A 213 -2.19 20.26 18.67
CA GLY A 213 -1.15 20.30 19.71
C GLY A 213 0.22 19.89 19.17
N PHE A 214 0.26 18.85 18.33
CA PHE A 214 1.48 18.46 17.62
C PHE A 214 2.02 19.58 16.73
N LEU A 215 1.19 20.20 15.89
CA LEU A 215 1.62 21.27 14.99
C LEU A 215 2.11 22.51 15.75
N VAL A 216 1.46 22.84 16.87
CA VAL A 216 1.90 23.91 17.78
C VAL A 216 3.25 23.57 18.42
N SER A 217 3.45 22.34 18.90
CA SER A 217 4.74 21.89 19.47
C SER A 217 5.90 21.90 18.47
N LYS A 218 5.59 21.93 17.17
CA LYS A 218 6.57 22.04 16.08
C LYS A 218 6.70 23.46 15.54
N GLU A 219 6.05 24.44 16.18
CA GLU A 219 6.02 25.84 15.75
C GLU A 219 5.49 26.03 14.32
N LEU A 220 4.70 25.06 13.82
CA LEU A 220 4.08 25.12 12.49
C LEU A 220 2.73 25.83 12.52
N LEU A 221 2.15 25.99 13.70
CA LEU A 221 0.88 26.67 13.94
C LEU A 221 0.95 27.42 15.27
N SER A 222 0.38 28.61 15.37
CA SER A 222 0.33 29.32 16.66
C SER A 222 -0.77 28.74 17.56
N PRO A 223 -0.63 28.82 18.89
CA PRO A 223 -1.66 28.38 19.83
C PRO A 223 -3.03 29.04 19.58
N GLU A 224 -3.04 30.35 19.29
CA GLU A 224 -4.26 31.11 19.05
C GLU A 224 -4.97 30.63 17.78
N TRP A 225 -4.21 30.22 16.76
CA TRP A 225 -4.77 29.63 15.55
C TRP A 225 -5.32 28.23 15.79
N ALA A 226 -4.68 27.41 16.63
CA ALA A 226 -5.20 26.11 17.01
C ALA A 226 -6.54 26.24 17.76
N ASP A 227 -6.63 27.15 18.72
CA ASP A 227 -7.87 27.41 19.47
C ASP A 227 -8.98 27.95 18.57
N ARG A 228 -8.63 28.84 17.63
CA ARG A 228 -9.58 29.34 16.63
C ARG A 228 -10.10 28.22 15.73
N LEU A 229 -9.27 27.26 15.35
CA LEU A 229 -9.71 26.12 14.53
C LEU A 229 -10.67 25.21 15.30
N LEU A 230 -10.42 25.00 16.59
CA LEU A 230 -11.30 24.19 17.44
C LEU A 230 -12.63 24.87 17.74
N SER A 231 -12.71 26.19 17.68
CA SER A 231 -13.97 26.93 17.89
C SER A 231 -14.90 26.97 16.67
N TRP A 232 -14.44 26.53 15.50
CA TRP A 232 -15.27 26.47 14.30
C TRP A 232 -16.35 25.38 14.43
N ARG A 233 -17.57 25.72 13.99
CA ARG A 233 -18.70 24.75 13.93
C ARG A 233 -18.33 23.46 13.19
N HIS A 234 -17.52 23.58 12.13
CA HIS A 234 -16.97 22.46 11.38
C HIS A 234 -15.46 22.63 11.27
N THR A 235 -14.71 21.99 12.16
CA THR A 235 -13.25 22.07 12.21
C THR A 235 -12.59 21.50 10.96
N GLY A 236 -13.27 20.58 10.26
CA GLY A 236 -12.77 19.85 9.10
C GLY A 236 -11.97 18.58 9.45
N PHE A 237 -11.81 18.28 10.74
CA PHE A 237 -11.40 16.97 11.20
C PHE A 237 -12.58 16.02 11.10
N ASN A 238 -12.33 14.82 10.61
CA ASN A 238 -13.37 13.81 10.46
C ASN A 238 -12.83 12.43 10.80
N VAL A 239 -13.68 11.62 11.42
CA VAL A 239 -13.46 10.20 11.63
C VAL A 239 -14.63 9.44 11.06
N HIS A 240 -14.36 8.30 10.44
CA HIS A 240 -15.38 7.40 9.96
C HIS A 240 -15.07 5.97 10.40
N SER A 241 -15.98 5.35 11.14
CA SER A 241 -15.76 4.02 11.70
C SER A 241 -16.79 2.95 11.31
N ARG A 242 -17.71 3.21 10.36
CA ARG A 242 -18.83 2.29 10.08
C ARG A 242 -18.43 0.93 9.48
N VAL A 243 -17.27 0.84 8.82
CA VAL A 243 -16.84 -0.35 8.10
C VAL A 243 -16.27 -1.39 9.07
N ARG A 244 -16.94 -2.55 9.19
CA ARG A 244 -16.47 -3.69 9.98
C ARG A 244 -15.76 -4.71 9.09
N ALA A 245 -14.65 -5.27 9.58
CA ALA A 245 -14.03 -6.41 8.96
C ALA A 245 -14.90 -7.66 9.20
N ARG A 246 -15.04 -8.52 8.20
CA ARG A 246 -15.71 -9.83 8.34
C ARG A 246 -14.80 -10.74 9.18
N THR A 247 -14.94 -10.66 10.49
CA THR A 247 -14.15 -11.37 11.52
C THR A 247 -15.11 -12.08 12.48
N ASN A 248 -14.63 -13.03 13.28
CA ASN A 248 -15.47 -13.78 14.21
C ASN A 248 -16.18 -12.83 15.21
N LEU A 249 -17.48 -13.04 15.41
CA LEU A 249 -18.34 -12.13 16.19
C LEU A 249 -18.19 -12.31 17.71
N VAL A 250 -17.66 -13.45 18.14
CA VAL A 250 -17.49 -13.84 19.54
C VAL A 250 -15.99 -13.88 19.85
N PRO A 251 -15.49 -13.07 20.79
CA PRO A 251 -14.10 -13.14 21.22
C PRO A 251 -13.84 -14.51 21.87
N VAL A 252 -12.86 -15.26 21.37
CA VAL A 252 -12.29 -16.38 22.13
C VAL A 252 -11.42 -15.77 23.23
N ALA A 253 -11.44 -16.35 24.44
CA ALA A 253 -10.57 -15.91 25.51
C ALA A 253 -9.12 -15.92 25.01
N LEU A 254 -8.51 -14.74 24.90
CA LEU A 254 -7.13 -14.60 24.47
C LEU A 254 -6.24 -15.06 25.62
N GLY A 255 -5.86 -16.32 25.62
CA GLY A 255 -4.67 -16.77 26.33
C GLY A 255 -3.47 -16.14 25.62
N LEU A 256 -3.11 -14.92 25.99
CA LEU A 256 -1.92 -14.24 25.48
C LEU A 256 -0.69 -15.00 25.99
N ILE A 257 -0.30 -16.04 25.28
CA ILE A 257 1.03 -16.61 25.40
C ILE A 257 1.94 -15.63 24.67
N GLU A 258 2.95 -15.10 25.35
CA GLU A 258 4.09 -14.43 24.70
C GLU A 258 4.85 -15.45 23.85
N GLU A 259 4.25 -15.94 22.77
CA GLU A 259 5.02 -16.55 21.70
C GLU A 259 5.68 -15.39 20.96
N GLU A 260 7.02 -15.38 20.96
CA GLU A 260 7.78 -14.53 20.05
C GLU A 260 7.16 -14.65 18.65
N LEU A 261 6.69 -13.52 18.11
CA LEU A 261 6.21 -13.42 16.73
C LEU A 261 7.34 -13.87 15.80
N ARG A 262 7.41 -15.18 15.53
CA ARG A 262 8.39 -15.72 14.60
C ARG A 262 7.97 -15.20 13.22
N PRO A 263 8.84 -14.45 12.53
CA PRO A 263 8.52 -14.02 11.18
C PRO A 263 8.24 -15.28 10.35
N LEU A 264 7.05 -15.34 9.74
CA LEU A 264 6.78 -16.38 8.76
C LEU A 264 7.90 -16.29 7.71
N PRO A 265 8.56 -17.41 7.38
CA PRO A 265 9.58 -17.41 6.34
C PRO A 265 8.95 -16.85 5.06
N SER A 266 9.68 -15.95 4.38
CA SER A 266 9.15 -15.35 3.15
C SER A 266 8.82 -16.45 2.16
N LYS A 267 7.61 -16.38 1.60
CA LYS A 267 7.20 -17.34 0.58
C LYS A 267 8.12 -17.24 -0.61
N GLY A 268 8.49 -18.39 -1.17
CA GLY A 268 9.29 -18.42 -2.37
C GLY A 268 8.58 -17.69 -3.51
N TRP A 269 9.33 -17.05 -4.41
CA TRP A 269 8.80 -16.31 -5.56
C TRP A 269 7.74 -17.10 -6.37
N ALA A 270 7.91 -18.42 -6.50
CA ALA A 270 6.99 -19.28 -7.23
C ALA A 270 5.62 -19.40 -6.55
N GLU A 271 5.62 -19.54 -5.23
CA GLU A 271 4.38 -19.57 -4.44
C GLU A 271 3.62 -18.25 -4.56
N MET A 272 4.35 -17.14 -4.63
CA MET A 272 3.75 -15.81 -4.80
C MET A 272 3.11 -15.61 -6.17
N ILE A 273 3.73 -16.11 -7.24
CA ILE A 273 3.10 -16.11 -8.56
C ILE A 273 1.89 -17.02 -8.59
N ARG A 274 1.99 -18.21 -7.98
CA ARG A 274 0.87 -19.13 -7.88
C ARG A 274 -0.35 -18.51 -7.19
N LYS A 275 -0.14 -17.62 -6.22
CA LYS A 275 -1.22 -16.90 -5.55
C LYS A 275 -1.76 -15.72 -6.35
N VAL A 276 -0.89 -14.83 -6.83
CA VAL A 276 -1.31 -13.58 -7.50
C VAL A 276 -1.82 -13.82 -8.91
N ASP A 277 -1.15 -14.71 -9.64
CA ASP A 277 -1.43 -14.97 -11.05
C ASP A 277 -2.16 -16.33 -11.24
N GLU A 278 -2.55 -17.00 -10.14
CA GLU A 278 -3.23 -18.32 -10.11
C GLU A 278 -2.50 -19.43 -10.90
N VAL A 279 -1.18 -19.32 -11.01
CA VAL A 279 -0.38 -20.16 -11.90
C VAL A 279 0.96 -20.53 -11.29
N ASP A 280 1.31 -21.81 -11.31
CA ASP A 280 2.63 -22.25 -10.81
C ASP A 280 3.70 -22.12 -11.92
N PRO A 281 4.69 -21.20 -11.75
CA PRO A 281 5.74 -21.03 -12.75
C PRO A 281 6.76 -22.18 -12.76
N MET A 282 6.74 -23.06 -11.75
CA MET A 282 7.61 -24.22 -11.63
C MET A 282 6.97 -25.49 -12.21
N LEU A 283 5.73 -25.45 -12.70
CA LEU A 283 5.17 -26.57 -13.46
C LEU A 283 5.63 -26.54 -14.91
N CYS A 284 6.16 -27.68 -15.37
CA CYS A 284 6.60 -27.83 -16.74
C CYS A 284 5.40 -27.82 -17.70
N PRO A 285 5.38 -26.96 -18.73
CA PRO A 285 4.27 -26.91 -19.68
C PRO A 285 4.18 -28.14 -20.59
N LYS A 286 5.26 -28.94 -20.69
CA LYS A 286 5.31 -30.11 -21.57
C LYS A 286 4.88 -31.41 -20.88
N CYS A 287 5.40 -31.67 -19.68
CA CYS A 287 5.16 -32.94 -18.98
C CYS A 287 4.49 -32.79 -17.61
N GLY A 288 4.26 -31.57 -17.12
CA GLY A 288 3.70 -31.32 -15.78
C GLY A 288 4.68 -31.50 -14.62
N GLY A 289 5.91 -31.96 -14.87
CA GLY A 289 6.95 -32.14 -13.84
C GLY A 289 7.42 -30.82 -13.20
N LEU A 290 7.97 -30.91 -11.99
CA LEU A 290 8.49 -29.76 -11.25
C LEU A 290 9.84 -29.31 -11.84
N MET A 291 9.89 -28.09 -12.36
CA MET A 291 11.08 -27.45 -12.88
C MET A 291 11.99 -26.94 -11.75
N ARG A 292 13.24 -26.61 -12.07
CA ARG A 292 14.23 -26.05 -11.12
C ARG A 292 14.93 -24.83 -11.71
N VAL A 293 15.26 -23.86 -10.87
CA VAL A 293 16.16 -22.77 -11.26
C VAL A 293 17.57 -23.34 -11.37
N ILE A 294 18.20 -23.19 -12.53
CA ILE A 294 19.55 -23.71 -12.80
C ILE A 294 20.61 -22.61 -12.89
N ALA A 295 20.21 -21.37 -13.17
CA ALA A 295 21.13 -20.23 -13.24
C ALA A 295 20.40 -18.90 -13.08
N PHE A 296 21.12 -17.90 -12.57
CA PHE A 296 20.76 -16.49 -12.65
C PHE A 296 21.75 -15.80 -13.59
N LEU A 297 21.24 -15.10 -14.60
CA LEU A 297 22.05 -14.43 -15.60
C LEU A 297 21.93 -12.92 -15.44
N THR A 298 23.06 -12.29 -15.09
CA THR A 298 23.18 -10.84 -14.85
C THR A 298 24.28 -10.20 -15.70
N ASP A 299 25.14 -10.99 -16.34
CA ASP A 299 26.19 -10.48 -17.22
C ASP A 299 25.57 -9.98 -18.52
N TYR A 300 25.74 -8.69 -18.81
CA TYR A 300 25.10 -8.03 -19.96
C TYR A 300 25.51 -8.65 -21.31
N ALA A 301 26.77 -9.06 -21.47
CA ALA A 301 27.24 -9.65 -22.72
C ALA A 301 26.70 -11.08 -22.95
N VAL A 302 26.49 -11.84 -21.88
CA VAL A 302 25.79 -13.14 -21.95
C VAL A 302 24.30 -12.95 -22.20
N VAL A 303 23.68 -12.01 -21.49
CA VAL A 303 22.26 -11.69 -21.61
C VAL A 303 21.93 -11.23 -23.03
N ASP A 304 22.65 -10.27 -23.59
CA ASP A 304 22.42 -9.77 -24.96
C ASP A 304 22.56 -10.88 -25.99
N ARG A 305 23.60 -11.73 -25.91
CA ARG A 305 23.75 -12.90 -26.80
C ARG A 305 22.56 -13.85 -26.75
N ILE A 306 21.99 -14.08 -25.56
CA ILE A 306 20.82 -14.96 -25.40
C ILE A 306 19.56 -14.28 -25.94
N ILE A 307 19.37 -12.98 -25.68
CA ILE A 307 18.25 -12.19 -26.19
C ILE A 307 18.26 -12.22 -27.72
N ASP A 308 19.40 -11.96 -28.33
CA ASP A 308 19.57 -11.94 -29.79
C ASP A 308 19.33 -13.33 -30.38
N HIS A 309 19.89 -14.38 -29.77
CA HIS A 309 19.70 -15.76 -30.21
C HIS A 309 18.23 -16.20 -30.14
N LEU A 310 17.52 -15.80 -29.09
CA LEU A 310 16.10 -16.14 -28.89
C LEU A 310 15.14 -15.15 -29.58
N ASN A 311 15.66 -14.11 -30.23
CA ASN A 311 14.91 -13.02 -30.84
C ASN A 311 13.87 -12.41 -29.87
N LEU A 312 14.28 -12.15 -28.63
CA LEU A 312 13.40 -11.58 -27.60
C LEU A 312 13.27 -10.07 -27.83
N THR A 313 12.05 -9.62 -28.14
CA THR A 313 11.75 -8.20 -28.30
C THR A 313 11.16 -7.61 -27.03
N PHE A 314 11.69 -6.46 -26.61
CA PHE A 314 11.17 -5.68 -25.48
C PHE A 314 11.22 -4.20 -25.84
N VAL A 315 10.20 -3.77 -26.58
CA VAL A 315 10.09 -2.40 -27.10
C VAL A 315 8.72 -1.85 -26.72
N ALA A 316 8.70 -0.70 -26.07
CA ALA A 316 7.45 -0.01 -25.76
C ALA A 316 7.00 0.83 -26.95
N GLU A 317 5.88 0.45 -27.56
CA GLU A 317 5.23 1.26 -28.60
C GLU A 317 4.78 2.61 -28.04
N ARG A 318 4.61 3.62 -28.91
CA ARG A 318 4.07 4.93 -28.51
C ARG A 318 2.73 4.74 -27.80
N PRO A 319 2.47 5.34 -26.63
CA PRO A 319 1.21 5.14 -25.92
C PRO A 319 0.01 5.55 -26.79
N PRO A 320 -1.18 4.95 -26.57
CA PRO A 320 -2.38 5.38 -27.28
C PRO A 320 -2.61 6.88 -27.05
N PRO A 321 -3.18 7.61 -28.03
CA PRO A 321 -3.49 9.02 -27.85
C PRO A 321 -4.33 9.19 -26.60
N ALA A 322 -4.16 10.32 -25.92
CA ALA A 322 -5.01 10.66 -24.79
C ALA A 322 -6.45 10.75 -25.31
N HIS A 323 -7.25 9.72 -25.06
CA HIS A 323 -8.68 9.85 -25.18
C HIS A 323 -9.06 10.97 -24.20
N SER A 324 -9.80 11.97 -24.67
CA SER A 324 -10.51 12.90 -23.78
C SER A 324 -11.39 12.03 -22.89
N ALA A 325 -10.88 11.68 -21.71
CA ALA A 325 -11.59 10.85 -20.78
C ALA A 325 -12.84 11.64 -20.37
N TYR A 326 -14.00 11.19 -20.82
CA TYR A 326 -15.24 11.57 -20.19
C TYR A 326 -15.11 11.18 -18.70
N PRO A 327 -15.52 12.05 -17.75
CA PRO A 327 -15.31 11.85 -16.32
C PRO A 327 -15.86 10.53 -15.73
N GLU A 328 -16.63 9.75 -16.50
CA GLU A 328 -17.35 8.57 -16.04
C GLU A 328 -16.45 7.40 -15.61
N VAL A 329 -15.26 7.21 -16.19
CA VAL A 329 -14.43 6.02 -15.88
C VAL A 329 -13.67 6.16 -14.56
N LEU A 330 -13.54 7.37 -14.01
CA LEU A 330 -13.05 7.58 -12.64
C LEU A 330 -14.13 7.32 -11.57
N MET A 331 -15.38 7.06 -11.96
CA MET A 331 -16.51 6.86 -11.04
C MET A 331 -16.84 5.39 -10.74
N VAL A 332 -16.11 4.41 -11.29
CA VAL A 332 -16.45 2.98 -11.12
C VAL A 332 -15.60 2.29 -10.03
N ALA A 333 -14.65 2.98 -9.41
CA ALA A 333 -13.88 2.44 -8.28
C ALA A 333 -14.50 2.72 -6.90
N ASP A 334 -15.51 3.57 -6.82
CA ASP A 334 -16.31 3.80 -5.61
C ASP A 334 -17.76 3.85 -6.04
N THR A 335 -18.53 2.79 -5.80
CA THR A 335 -19.97 2.98 -5.66
C THR A 335 -20.16 3.89 -4.46
N PRO A 336 -20.71 5.12 -4.63
CA PRO A 336 -20.97 6.01 -3.52
C PRO A 336 -22.24 5.52 -2.82
N ALA A 337 -22.09 4.53 -1.96
CA ALA A 337 -23.01 4.37 -0.85
C ALA A 337 -22.38 5.05 0.36
N GLU A 338 -22.92 6.22 0.70
CA GLU A 338 -22.78 6.88 2.01
C GLU A 338 -21.46 7.60 2.34
N TYR A 339 -21.18 8.72 1.68
CA TYR A 339 -20.28 9.75 2.27
C TYR A 339 -20.91 11.15 2.43
N LEU A 340 -22.17 11.36 2.05
CA LEU A 340 -22.91 12.60 2.32
C LEU A 340 -24.41 12.31 2.47
N SER A 341 -24.80 11.98 3.70
CA SER A 341 -26.12 12.27 4.27
C SER A 341 -26.01 12.20 5.79
#